data_AF-A0A7C3WGA8-F1
#
_entry.id   AF-A0A7C3WGA8-F1
#
_cell.length_a   1.000
_cell.length_b   1.000
_cell.length_c   1.000
_cell.angle_alpha   90.00
_cell.angle_beta   90.00
_cell.angle_gamma   90.00
#
_symmetry.space_group_name_H-M   'P 1'
#
loop_
_entity.id
_entity.type
_entity.pdbx_description
1 polymer ?
#
loop_
_entity_poly.entity_id
_entity_poly.type
_entity_poly.pdbx_seq_one_letter_code
_entity_poly.pdbx_strand_id
1 'polypeptide(L)'
;MNNSKDKVISLNEASRMTPYSPDYLGLLIRKGRLFGYKEKGKWWTTQEAVENYLRKVAEASYAHRENLKVEVPAEKIKMASVNFRWTLILAGVIFTGAVLFGAYAYVKSKEDSACAKYKVRKDEAGNITIEVPKNENVKNILVVQGE
;
A
#
# COMPACT_ATOMS: atom_id res chain seq x y z
N MET A 1 51.03 -3.17 -37.42
CA MET A 1 50.06 -2.24 -36.80
C MET A 1 49.78 -2.74 -35.39
N ASN A 2 50.52 -2.25 -34.40
CA ASN A 2 50.39 -2.67 -33.01
C ASN A 2 49.28 -1.85 -32.35
N ASN A 3 48.07 -2.40 -32.27
CA ASN A 3 46.95 -1.76 -31.59
C ASN A 3 46.93 -2.27 -30.14
N SER A 4 47.36 -1.41 -29.22
CA SER A 4 47.41 -1.58 -27.78
C SER A 4 46.01 -1.61 -27.14
N LYS A 5 45.14 -2.55 -27.55
CA LYS A 5 43.74 -2.62 -27.11
C LYS A 5 43.32 -3.87 -26.32
N ASP A 6 44.20 -4.85 -26.14
CA ASP A 6 43.90 -6.00 -25.28
C ASP A 6 44.41 -5.81 -23.85
N LYS A 7 44.13 -4.64 -23.24
CA LYS A 7 44.40 -4.49 -21.81
C LYS A 7 43.43 -5.38 -21.05
N VAL A 8 43.97 -6.50 -20.55
CA VAL A 8 43.30 -7.35 -19.56
C VAL A 8 43.18 -6.56 -18.27
N ILE A 9 41.96 -6.53 -17.73
CA ILE A 9 41.59 -5.84 -16.51
C ILE A 9 40.83 -6.79 -15.59
N SER A 10 40.95 -6.56 -14.29
CA SER A 10 40.16 -7.27 -13.30
C SER A 10 38.70 -6.78 -13.28
N LEU A 11 37.77 -7.58 -12.75
CA LEU A 11 36.38 -7.15 -12.60
C LEU A 11 36.21 -5.90 -11.72
N ASN A 12 37.09 -5.71 -10.73
CA ASN A 12 37.10 -4.53 -9.88
C ASN A 12 37.56 -3.26 -10.60
N GLU A 13 38.43 -3.39 -11.60
CA GLU A 13 38.82 -2.27 -12.46
C GLU A 13 37.71 -1.98 -13.47
N ALA A 14 37.14 -3.01 -14.08
CA ALA A 14 36.02 -2.88 -15.00
C ALA A 14 34.80 -2.22 -14.35
N SER A 15 34.50 -2.53 -13.08
CA SER A 15 33.40 -1.90 -12.34
C SER A 15 33.65 -0.44 -11.99
N ARG A 16 34.90 0.05 -12.00
CA ARG A 16 35.20 1.48 -11.81
C ARG A 16 34.95 2.29 -13.07
N MET A 17 35.03 1.65 -14.23
CA MET A 17 34.83 2.28 -15.54
C MET A 17 33.39 2.13 -16.07
N THR A 18 32.56 1.34 -15.39
CA THR A 18 31.19 1.05 -15.79
C THR A 18 30.23 1.25 -14.64
N PRO A 19 28.93 1.48 -14.90
CA PRO A 19 27.93 1.56 -13.84
C PRO A 19 27.59 0.21 -13.20
N TYR A 20 28.33 -0.86 -13.52
CA TYR A 20 28.02 -2.23 -13.12
C TYR A 20 28.93 -2.73 -12.02
N SER A 21 28.38 -3.51 -11.10
CA SER A 21 29.14 -4.14 -10.03
C SER A 21 30.05 -5.28 -10.57
N PRO A 22 31.15 -5.60 -9.88
CA PRO A 22 32.01 -6.73 -10.23
C PRO A 22 31.23 -8.05 -10.31
N ASP A 23 30.28 -8.27 -9.40
CA ASP A 23 29.44 -9.47 -9.37
C ASP A 23 28.56 -9.58 -10.62
N TYR A 24 28.00 -8.46 -11.08
CA TYR A 24 27.20 -8.43 -12.30
C TYR A 24 28.06 -8.72 -13.54
N LEU A 25 29.25 -8.14 -13.62
CA LEU A 25 30.19 -8.46 -14.71
C LEU A 25 30.58 -9.95 -14.69
N GLY A 26 30.82 -10.53 -13.51
CA GLY A 26 31.07 -11.96 -13.35
C GLY A 26 29.88 -12.84 -13.78
N LEU A 27 28.65 -12.39 -13.51
CA LEU A 27 27.43 -13.05 -13.98
C LEU A 27 27.34 -13.01 -15.52
N LEU A 28 27.68 -11.88 -16.15
CA LEU A 28 27.67 -11.74 -17.60
C LEU A 28 28.67 -12.67 -18.29
N ILE A 29 29.84 -12.86 -17.69
CA ILE A 29 30.85 -13.81 -18.19
C ILE A 29 30.31 -15.25 -18.14
N ARG A 30 29.71 -15.67 -17.01
CA ARG A 30 29.11 -17.00 -16.89
C ARG A 30 27.95 -17.25 -17.86
N LYS A 31 27.21 -16.19 -18.20
CA LYS A 31 26.13 -16.23 -19.20
C LYS A 31 26.64 -16.17 -20.64
N GLY A 32 27.95 -16.06 -20.87
CA GLY A 32 28.55 -15.92 -22.20
C GLY A 32 28.21 -14.60 -22.91
N ARG A 33 27.71 -13.59 -22.17
CA ARG A 33 27.33 -12.29 -22.72
C ARG A 33 28.48 -11.28 -22.74
N LEU A 34 29.48 -11.52 -21.91
CA LEU A 34 30.71 -10.74 -21.82
C LEU A 34 31.89 -11.70 -21.93
N PHE A 35 32.91 -11.34 -22.71
CA PHE A 35 34.13 -12.14 -22.77
C PHE A 35 34.89 -12.03 -21.46
N GLY A 36 35.29 -13.17 -20.90
CA GLY A 36 36.14 -13.20 -19.72
C GLY A 36 36.61 -14.61 -19.43
N TYR A 37 37.73 -14.70 -18.72
CA TYR A 37 38.36 -15.96 -18.36
C TYR A 37 38.70 -15.99 -16.87
N LYS A 38 38.84 -17.20 -16.34
CA LYS A 38 39.18 -17.42 -14.94
C LYS A 38 40.66 -17.77 -14.83
N GLU A 39 41.40 -16.98 -14.07
CA GLU A 39 42.82 -17.21 -13.81
C GLU A 39 43.09 -17.06 -12.31
N LYS A 40 43.76 -18.06 -11.72
CA LYS A 40 44.13 -18.10 -10.29
C LYS A 40 42.94 -17.81 -9.35
N GLY A 41 41.76 -18.34 -9.69
CA GLY A 41 40.54 -18.16 -8.90
C GLY A 41 39.81 -16.83 -9.10
N LYS A 42 40.39 -15.89 -9.86
CA LYS A 42 39.79 -14.58 -10.17
C LYS A 42 39.29 -14.53 -11.61
N TRP A 43 38.26 -13.74 -11.84
CA TRP A 43 37.74 -13.47 -13.18
C TRP A 43 38.40 -12.23 -13.77
N TRP A 44 38.72 -12.33 -15.05
CA TRP A 44 39.38 -11.29 -15.83
C TRP A 44 38.59 -11.04 -17.11
N THR A 45 38.65 -9.81 -17.60
CA THR A 45 38.00 -9.36 -18.84
C THR A 45 38.97 -8.43 -19.58
N THR A 46 38.70 -8.14 -20.84
CA THR A 46 39.38 -7.05 -21.54
C THR A 46 38.55 -5.77 -21.49
N GLN A 47 39.20 -4.62 -21.57
CA GLN A 47 38.51 -3.33 -21.68
C GLN A 47 37.62 -3.29 -22.93
N GLU A 48 38.10 -3.81 -24.05
CA GLU A 48 37.35 -3.86 -25.31
C GLU A 48 36.07 -4.70 -25.19
N ALA A 49 36.12 -5.85 -24.51
CA ALA A 49 34.94 -6.69 -24.29
C ALA A 49 33.83 -5.95 -23.54
N VAL A 50 34.21 -5.18 -22.52
CA VAL A 50 33.29 -4.39 -21.69
C VAL A 50 32.69 -3.24 -22.51
N GLU A 51 33.50 -2.53 -23.28
CA GLU A 51 33.04 -1.46 -24.17
C GLU A 51 32.09 -1.99 -25.27
N ASN A 52 32.43 -3.12 -25.89
CA ASN A 52 31.57 -3.80 -26.85
C ASN A 52 30.22 -4.20 -26.22
N TYR A 53 30.23 -4.69 -24.98
CA TYR A 53 29.00 -5.00 -24.26
C TYR A 53 28.14 -3.76 -24.00
N LEU A 54 28.75 -2.67 -23.52
CA LEU A 54 28.05 -1.40 -23.29
C LEU A 54 27.43 -0.85 -24.56
N ARG A 55 28.14 -0.91 -25.69
CA ARG A 55 27.63 -0.49 -26.99
C ARG A 55 26.42 -1.30 -27.42
N LYS A 56 26.48 -2.63 -27.29
CA LYS A 56 25.34 -3.53 -27.59
C LYS A 56 24.12 -3.21 -26.72
N VAL A 57 24.32 -2.92 -25.44
CA VAL A 57 23.24 -2.53 -24.52
C VAL A 57 22.64 -1.18 -24.91
N ALA A 58 23.49 -0.21 -25.27
CA ALA A 58 23.05 1.09 -25.74
C ALA A 58 22.24 0.96 -27.04
N GLU A 59 22.76 0.26 -28.05
CA GLU A 59 22.08 -0.01 -29.32
C GLU A 59 20.72 -0.67 -29.11
N ALA A 60 20.62 -1.69 -28.25
CA ALA A 60 19.35 -2.34 -27.92
C ALA A 60 18.35 -1.36 -27.26
N SER A 61 18.84 -0.44 -26.41
CA SER A 61 17.98 0.57 -25.79
C SER A 61 17.46 1.62 -26.79
N TYR A 62 18.27 1.98 -27.80
CA TYR A 62 17.85 2.91 -28.86
C TYR A 62 16.90 2.25 -29.85
N ALA A 63 17.13 0.98 -30.23
CA ALA A 63 16.22 0.20 -31.06
C ALA A 63 14.84 0.01 -30.38
N HIS A 64 14.80 -0.05 -29.04
CA HIS A 64 13.53 -0.05 -28.32
C HIS A 64 12.86 1.33 -28.29
N ARG A 65 13.62 2.44 -28.26
CA ARG A 65 13.07 3.81 -28.30
C ARG A 65 12.33 4.12 -29.61
N GLU A 66 12.81 3.60 -30.74
CA GLU A 66 12.09 3.71 -32.02
C GLU A 66 10.76 2.96 -31.98
N ASN A 67 10.73 1.80 -31.32
CA ASN A 67 9.52 1.01 -31.09
C ASN A 67 8.66 1.51 -29.90
N LEU A 68 9.09 2.53 -29.14
CA LEU A 68 8.36 3.10 -28.01
C LEU A 68 7.40 4.23 -28.45
N LYS A 69 7.50 4.69 -29.70
CA LYS A 69 6.41 5.44 -30.35
C LYS A 69 5.31 4.47 -30.84
N VAL A 70 4.84 3.60 -29.95
CA VAL A 70 3.53 2.99 -30.17
C VAL A 70 2.54 4.15 -30.01
N GLU A 71 1.94 4.59 -31.11
CA GLU A 71 0.76 5.45 -31.03
C GLU A 71 -0.27 4.70 -30.19
N VAL A 72 -0.39 5.10 -28.92
CA VAL A 72 -1.44 4.57 -28.07
C VAL A 72 -2.72 5.12 -28.67
N PRO A 73 -3.60 4.28 -29.26
CA PRO A 73 -4.82 4.80 -29.86
C PRO A 73 -5.62 5.49 -28.76
N ALA A 74 -5.91 6.77 -28.95
CA ALA A 74 -6.66 7.63 -28.02
C ALA A 74 -8.00 7.01 -27.60
N GLU A 75 -8.49 6.02 -28.35
CA GLU A 75 -9.66 5.22 -28.05
C GLU A 75 -9.54 4.43 -26.74
N LYS A 76 -8.34 3.95 -26.36
CA LYS A 76 -8.13 3.19 -25.10
C LYS A 76 -8.03 4.07 -23.85
N ILE A 77 -7.94 5.40 -23.99
CA ILE A 77 -7.87 6.35 -22.86
C ILE A 77 -9.29 6.71 -22.34
N LYS A 78 -10.36 6.17 -22.94
CA LYS A 78 -11.73 6.40 -22.48
C LYS A 78 -12.07 5.77 -21.12
N MET A 79 -11.21 4.92 -20.55
CA MET A 79 -11.46 4.23 -19.26
C MET A 79 -10.71 4.82 -18.06
N ALA A 80 -10.39 6.12 -18.06
CA ALA A 80 -9.74 6.77 -16.92
C ALA A 80 -10.33 8.13 -16.52
N SER A 81 -11.54 8.49 -16.98
CA SER A 81 -12.27 9.64 -16.44
C SER A 81 -13.39 9.15 -15.53
N VAL A 82 -13.02 8.56 -14.38
CA VAL A 82 -13.98 8.47 -13.28
C VAL A 82 -14.35 9.90 -12.91
N ASN A 83 -15.62 10.26 -13.06
CA ASN A 83 -16.11 11.62 -12.83
C ASN A 83 -15.88 11.99 -11.35
N PHE A 84 -14.75 12.63 -11.07
CA PHE A 84 -14.32 13.03 -9.73
C PHE A 84 -15.37 13.87 -8.98
N ARG A 85 -16.29 14.50 -9.72
CA ARG A 85 -17.44 15.25 -9.18
C ARG A 85 -18.48 14.33 -8.52
N TRP A 86 -18.75 13.16 -9.09
CA TRP A 86 -19.73 12.20 -8.54
C TRP A 86 -19.15 11.40 -7.37
N THR A 87 -17.85 11.09 -7.38
CA THR A 87 -17.19 10.41 -6.25
C THR A 87 -17.19 11.27 -4.99
N LEU A 88 -16.98 12.59 -5.13
CA LEU A 88 -17.04 13.52 -4.00
C LEU A 88 -18.47 13.66 -3.42
N ILE A 89 -19.49 13.67 -4.28
CA ILE A 89 -20.89 13.71 -3.82
C ILE A 89 -21.24 12.43 -3.05
N LEU A 90 -20.85 11.26 -3.56
CA LEU A 90 -21.13 9.97 -2.91
C LEU A 90 -20.42 9.86 -1.55
N ALA A 91 -19.15 10.30 -1.46
CA ALA A 91 -18.41 10.33 -0.21
C ALA A 91 -19.04 11.29 0.81
N GLY A 92 -19.54 12.45 0.36
CA GLY A 92 -20.25 13.41 1.20
C GLY A 92 -21.52 12.83 1.82
N VAL A 93 -22.36 12.13 1.03
CA VAL A 93 -23.59 11.50 1.52
C VAL A 93 -23.31 10.39 2.53
N ILE A 94 -22.27 9.58 2.31
CA ILE A 94 -21.85 8.53 3.26
C ILE A 94 -21.39 9.15 4.57
N PHE A 95 -20.61 10.24 4.51
CA PHE A 95 -20.11 10.92 5.69
C PHE A 95 -21.23 11.57 6.52
N THR A 96 -22.19 12.24 5.87
CA THR A 96 -23.34 12.83 6.57
C THR A 96 -24.25 11.77 7.20
N GLY A 97 -24.46 10.63 6.52
CA GLY A 97 -25.18 9.49 7.07
C GLY A 97 -24.53 8.93 8.34
N ALA A 98 -23.21 8.78 8.35
CA ALA A 98 -22.47 8.28 9.53
C ALA A 98 -22.54 9.24 10.73
N VAL A 99 -22.44 10.55 10.49
CA VAL A 99 -22.56 11.57 11.55
C VAL A 99 -23.96 11.57 12.16
N LEU A 100 -25.01 11.52 11.32
CA LEU A 100 -26.39 11.45 11.80
C LEU A 100 -26.68 10.16 12.56
N PHE A 101 -26.18 9.02 12.06
CA PHE A 101 -26.32 7.73 12.74
C PHE A 101 -25.62 7.72 14.10
N GLY A 102 -24.41 8.28 14.17
CA GLY A 102 -23.66 8.42 15.43
C GLY A 102 -24.39 9.30 16.45
N ALA A 103 -24.93 10.45 16.01
CA ALA A 103 -25.72 11.34 16.86
C ALA A 103 -27.01 10.66 17.36
N TYR A 104 -27.73 9.95 16.49
CA TYR A 104 -28.92 9.19 16.86
C TYR A 104 -28.60 8.10 17.89
N ALA A 105 -27.55 7.31 17.66
CA ALA A 105 -27.13 6.26 18.59
C ALA A 105 -26.70 6.84 19.95
N TYR A 106 -26.02 7.98 19.96
CA TYR A 106 -25.60 8.66 21.18
C TYR A 106 -26.80 9.12 22.03
N VAL A 107 -27.81 9.72 21.40
CA VAL A 107 -29.04 10.14 22.09
C VAL A 107 -29.78 8.92 22.65
N LYS A 108 -29.94 7.86 21.85
CA LYS A 108 -30.62 6.63 22.27
C LYS A 108 -29.96 5.97 23.49
N SER A 109 -28.63 5.96 23.55
CA SER A 109 -27.87 5.42 24.69
C SER A 109 -28.19 6.12 26.03
N LYS A 110 -28.56 7.40 26.02
CA LYS A 110 -28.95 8.12 27.23
C LYS A 110 -30.34 7.75 27.74
N GLU A 111 -31.29 7.41 26.87
CA GLU A 111 -32.64 7.00 27.29
C GLU A 111 -32.61 5.65 28.01
N ASP A 112 -31.86 4.68 27.48
CA ASP A 112 -31.71 3.36 28.11
C ASP A 112 -31.01 3.45 29.48
N SER A 113 -30.11 4.42 29.65
CA SER A 113 -29.41 4.69 30.92
C SER A 113 -30.32 5.28 32.02
N ALA A 114 -31.43 5.93 31.65
CA ALA A 114 -32.37 6.51 32.62
C ALA A 114 -33.31 5.45 33.22
N CYS A 115 -33.73 4.46 32.43
CA CYS A 115 -34.65 3.41 32.88
C CYS A 115 -33.97 2.26 33.64
N ALA A 116 -32.65 2.10 33.54
CA ALA A 116 -31.91 1.01 34.17
C ALA A 116 -31.60 1.22 35.67
N LYS A 117 -32.00 2.35 36.27
CA LYS A 117 -31.55 2.73 37.61
C LYS A 117 -32.25 1.97 38.75
N TYR A 118 -33.47 1.49 38.53
CA TYR A 118 -34.27 0.83 39.56
C TYR A 118 -34.77 -0.52 39.05
N LYS A 119 -34.44 -1.60 39.77
CA LYS A 119 -35.01 -2.93 39.51
C LYS A 119 -36.34 -3.03 40.24
N VAL A 120 -37.40 -3.23 39.47
CA VAL A 120 -38.75 -3.48 39.97
C VAL A 120 -39.04 -4.97 39.87
N ARG A 121 -39.31 -5.64 40.99
CA ARG A 121 -39.79 -7.04 41.03
C ARG A 121 -41.24 -7.08 41.50
N LYS A 122 -42.01 -8.01 40.95
CA LYS A 122 -43.37 -8.32 41.39
C LYS A 122 -43.36 -9.71 42.02
N ASP A 123 -43.93 -9.85 43.21
CA ASP A 123 -44.10 -11.16 43.86
C ASP A 123 -45.37 -11.87 43.37
N GLU A 124 -45.52 -13.14 43.74
CA GLU A 124 -46.70 -13.96 43.40
C GLU A 124 -47.99 -13.44 44.07
N ALA A 125 -47.85 -12.62 45.12
CA ALA A 125 -48.96 -11.97 45.84
C ALA A 125 -49.37 -10.61 45.23
N GLY A 126 -48.65 -10.14 44.21
CA GLY A 126 -48.94 -8.88 43.50
C GLY A 126 -48.28 -7.63 44.08
N ASN A 127 -47.45 -7.72 45.11
CA ASN A 127 -46.69 -6.60 45.67
C ASN A 127 -45.50 -6.22 44.78
N ILE A 128 -45.20 -4.92 44.74
CA ILE A 128 -44.12 -4.33 43.95
C ILE A 128 -42.95 -4.00 44.88
N THR A 129 -41.77 -4.60 44.63
CA THR A 129 -40.53 -4.28 45.35
C THR A 129 -39.59 -3.50 44.44
N ILE A 130 -39.10 -2.34 44.92
CA ILE A 130 -38.16 -1.47 44.19
C ILE A 130 -36.81 -1.51 44.92
N GLU A 131 -35.77 -2.01 44.26
CA GLU A 131 -34.41 -1.97 44.80
C GLU A 131 -33.78 -0.59 44.55
N VAL A 132 -33.47 0.13 45.64
CA VAL A 132 -32.87 1.48 45.60
C VAL A 132 -31.41 1.41 46.06
N PRO A 133 -30.46 2.02 45.32
CA PRO A 133 -29.06 2.05 45.75
C PRO A 133 -28.91 2.81 47.07
N LYS A 134 -28.05 2.31 47.96
CA LYS A 134 -27.84 2.80 49.34
C LYS A 134 -27.50 4.29 49.47
N ASN A 135 -27.13 4.95 48.37
CA ASN A 135 -26.71 6.35 48.32
C ASN A 135 -27.82 7.32 47.87
N GLU A 136 -29.07 6.87 47.76
CA GLU A 136 -30.18 7.68 47.25
C GLU A 136 -31.38 7.64 48.20
N ASN A 137 -32.00 8.80 48.44
CA ASN A 137 -33.12 8.94 49.37
C ASN A 137 -34.42 9.08 48.58
N VAL A 138 -35.35 8.15 48.78
CA VAL A 138 -36.66 8.18 48.11
C VAL A 138 -37.56 9.19 48.83
N LYS A 139 -37.89 10.29 48.17
CA LYS A 139 -38.78 11.31 48.75
C LYS A 139 -40.25 10.99 48.57
N ASN A 140 -40.67 10.59 47.37
CA ASN A 140 -42.06 10.32 47.03
C ASN A 140 -42.15 9.08 46.12
N ILE A 141 -43.14 8.23 46.35
CA ILE A 141 -43.47 7.10 45.49
C ILE A 141 -44.85 7.39 44.90
N LEU A 142 -44.93 7.51 43.56
CA LEU A 142 -46.17 7.72 42.83
C LEU A 142 -46.51 6.42 42.10
N VAL A 143 -47.63 5.81 42.46
CA VAL A 143 -48.17 4.65 41.74
C VAL A 143 -49.10 5.18 40.66
N VAL A 144 -48.70 5.07 39.40
CA VAL A 144 -49.53 5.42 38.25
C VAL A 144 -50.17 4.13 37.74
N GLN A 145 -51.47 3.94 38.00
CA GLN A 145 -52.25 2.92 37.31
C GLN A 145 -52.55 3.44 35.90
N GLY A 146 -52.01 2.77 34.88
CA GLY A 146 -52.45 3.01 33.51
C GLY A 146 -53.86 2.42 33.31
N GLU A 147 -54.72 3.18 32.64
CA GLU A 147 -55.99 2.66 32.08
C GLU A 147 -55.73 1.59 31.00
#